data_AF-A0A9D7J386-F1
#
_entry.id   AF-A0A9D7J386-F1
#
_cell.length_a   1.000
_cell.length_b   1.000
_cell.length_c   1.000
_cell.angle_alpha   90.00
_cell.angle_beta   90.00
_cell.angle_gamma   90.00
#
_symmetry.space_group_name_H-M   'P 1'
#
loop_
_entity.id
_entity.type
_entity.pdbx_description
1 polymer ?
#
loop_
_entity_poly.entity_id
_entity_poly.type
_entity_poly.pdbx_seq_one_letter_code
_entity_poly.pdbx_strand_id
1 'polypeptide(L)'
;MAEPWLSADDIAAHLGITKDTVYTWIAEKAMPAHKVGRLWKFQASEIDDWVRAGAASSDSQAPTPQPNVGGRSYAHHNEEREGQG
;
A
#
# COMPACT_ATOMS: atom_id res chain seq x y z
N MET A 1 -7.29 -8.55 -20.85
CA MET A 1 -7.09 -7.10 -21.09
C MET A 1 -5.77 -6.74 -20.40
N ALA A 2 -4.88 -5.96 -21.04
CA ALA A 2 -3.58 -5.64 -20.45
C ALA A 2 -3.78 -4.70 -19.26
N GLU A 3 -3.30 -5.07 -18.08
CA GLU A 3 -3.34 -4.18 -16.92
C GLU A 3 -2.26 -3.09 -17.08
N PRO A 4 -2.57 -1.82 -16.75
CA PRO A 4 -1.58 -0.76 -16.78
C PRO A 4 -0.57 -0.91 -15.64
N TRP A 5 0.71 -0.64 -15.95
CA TRP A 5 1.79 -0.65 -14.97
C TRP A 5 1.74 0.57 -14.05
N LEU A 6 1.56 0.32 -12.76
CA LEU A 6 1.45 1.33 -11.72
C LEU A 6 2.81 1.72 -11.15
N SER A 7 2.86 2.92 -10.56
CA SER A 7 4.03 3.41 -9.81
C SER A 7 3.88 3.09 -8.33
N ALA A 8 4.94 3.26 -7.53
CA ALA A 8 4.87 3.06 -6.08
C ALA A 8 3.83 3.97 -5.39
N ASP A 9 3.59 5.17 -5.94
CA ASP A 9 2.57 6.10 -5.45
C ASP A 9 1.14 5.57 -5.70
N ASP A 10 0.84 5.15 -6.93
CA ASP A 10 -0.41 4.50 -7.28
C ASP A 10 -0.67 3.24 -6.45
N ILE A 11 0.34 2.39 -6.24
CA ILE A 11 0.16 1.16 -5.46
C ILE A 11 -0.08 1.47 -3.98
N ALA A 12 0.58 2.50 -3.44
CA ALA A 12 0.34 2.96 -2.08
C ALA A 12 -1.10 3.46 -1.92
N ALA A 13 -1.58 4.28 -2.87
CA ALA A 13 -2.96 4.76 -2.91
C ALA A 13 -3.98 3.62 -3.12
N HIS A 14 -3.64 2.63 -3.95
CA HIS A 14 -4.48 1.47 -4.22
C HIS A 14 -4.69 0.61 -2.98
N LEU A 15 -3.64 0.41 -2.18
CA LEU A 15 -3.65 -0.39 -0.96
C LEU A 15 -4.04 0.42 0.29
N GLY A 16 -4.12 1.75 0.20
CA GLY A 16 -4.36 2.64 1.34
C GLY A 16 -3.20 2.72 2.33
N ILE A 17 -1.97 2.43 1.89
CA ILE A 17 -0.76 2.46 2.72
C ILE A 17 0.14 3.64 2.35
N THR A 18 1.24 3.83 3.08
CA THR A 18 2.24 4.83 2.71
C THR A 18 3.25 4.26 1.71
N LYS A 19 3.84 5.15 0.92
CA LYS A 19 4.91 4.78 -0.03
C LYS A 19 6.14 4.18 0.68
N ASP A 20 6.40 4.60 1.92
CA ASP A 20 7.45 4.04 2.76
C ASP A 20 7.19 2.54 3.02
N THR A 21 5.96 2.19 3.39
CA THR A 21 5.55 0.78 3.57
C THR A 21 5.74 -0.05 2.29
N VAL A 22 5.44 0.52 1.12
CA VAL A 22 5.69 -0.15 -0.17
C VAL A 22 7.18 -0.46 -0.34
N TYR A 23 8.08 0.50 -0.07
CA TYR A 23 9.52 0.25 -0.16
C TYR A 23 10.00 -0.78 0.87
N THR A 24 9.48 -0.74 2.09
CA THR A 24 9.75 -1.74 3.12
C THR A 24 9.32 -3.13 2.66
N TRP A 25 8.15 -3.27 2.02
CA TRP A 25 7.70 -4.56 1.52
C TRP A 25 8.53 -5.08 0.34
N ILE A 26 9.02 -4.20 -0.52
CA ILE A 26 9.97 -4.58 -1.58
C ILE A 26 11.28 -5.10 -0.99
N ALA A 27 11.80 -4.45 0.05
CA ALA A 27 13.07 -4.80 0.68
C ALA A 27 12.98 -6.02 1.61
N GLU A 28 11.93 -6.10 2.43
CA GLU A 28 11.83 -7.09 3.52
C GLU A 28 10.87 -8.23 3.21
N LYS A 29 9.81 -7.98 2.42
CA LYS A 29 8.74 -8.96 2.14
C LYS A 29 8.76 -9.50 0.70
N ALA A 30 9.80 -9.16 -0.07
CA ALA A 30 9.96 -9.54 -1.47
C ALA A 30 8.70 -9.25 -2.31
N MET A 31 8.09 -8.08 -2.09
CA MET A 31 6.92 -7.63 -2.84
C MET A 31 7.19 -7.68 -4.36
N PRO A 32 6.24 -8.16 -5.18
CA PRO A 32 6.40 -8.23 -6.62
C PRO A 32 6.61 -6.84 -7.24
N ALA A 33 7.84 -6.54 -7.65
CA ALA A 33 8.22 -5.25 -8.20
C ALA A 33 9.06 -5.45 -9.46
N HIS A 34 8.65 -4.84 -10.56
CA HIS A 34 9.31 -4.97 -11.86
C HIS A 34 10.16 -3.74 -12.12
N LYS A 35 11.48 -3.92 -12.22
CA LYS A 35 12.38 -2.81 -12.51
C LYS A 35 12.46 -2.56 -14.02
N VAL A 36 11.83 -1.48 -14.47
CA VAL A 36 11.87 -1.04 -15.87
C VAL A 36 12.78 0.20 -15.97
N GLY A 37 14.02 -0.05 -16.37
CA GLY A 37 15.07 0.98 -16.42
C GLY A 37 15.44 1.49 -15.02
N ARG A 38 15.13 2.76 -14.74
CA ARG A 38 15.35 3.40 -13.43
C ARG A 38 14.11 3.40 -12.53
N LEU A 39 12.95 2.98 -13.05
CA LEU A 39 11.67 3.07 -12.37
C LEU A 39 11.19 1.67 -11.97
N TRP A 40 10.58 1.59 -10.79
CA TRP A 40 9.83 0.40 -10.37
C TRP A 40 8.41 0.48 -10.90
N LYS A 41 7.94 -0.62 -11.45
CA LYS A 41 6.61 -0.81 -12.01
C LYS A 41 5.93 -1.97 -11.30
N PHE A 42 4.64 -1.78 -11.03
CA PHE A 42 3.82 -2.72 -10.27
C PHE A 42 2.59 -3.10 -11.07
N GLN A 43 2.20 -4.36 -10.97
CA GLN A 43 0.93 -4.85 -11.49
C GLN A 43 -0.04 -4.98 -10.32
N ALA A 44 -1.18 -4.28 -10.38
CA ALA A 44 -2.15 -4.28 -9.29
C ALA A 44 -2.64 -5.70 -8.99
N SER A 45 -2.85 -6.49 -10.05
CA SER A 45 -3.34 -7.87 -9.93
C SER A 45 -2.33 -8.78 -9.23
N GLU A 46 -1.05 -8.61 -9.52
CA GLU A 46 0.03 -9.40 -8.91
C GLU A 46 0.23 -9.02 -7.43
N ILE A 47 0.14 -7.72 -7.13
CA ILE A 47 0.20 -7.23 -5.76
C ILE A 47 -1.02 -7.68 -4.95
N ASP A 48 -2.23 -7.59 -5.52
CA ASP A 48 -3.47 -8.01 -4.84
C ASP A 48 -3.44 -9.51 -4.51
N ASP A 49 -2.97 -10.35 -5.45
CA ASP A 49 -2.79 -11.79 -5.20
C ASP A 49 -1.76 -12.03 -4.09
N TRP A 50 -0.63 -11.34 -4.13
CA TRP A 50 0.41 -11.42 -3.08
C TRP A 50 -0.10 -10.98 -1.70
N VAL A 51 -0.90 -9.90 -1.63
CA VAL A 51 -1.53 -9.44 -0.39
C VAL A 51 -2.53 -10.49 0.10
N ARG A 52 -3.37 -11.05 -0.79
CA ARG A 52 -4.36 -12.08 -0.47
C ARG A 52 -3.73 -13.40 -0.02
N ALA A 53 -2.55 -13.73 -0.53
CA ALA A 53 -1.77 -14.89 -0.09
C ALA A 53 -1.22 -14.72 1.35
N GLY A 54 -1.45 -13.57 1.99
CA GLY A 54 -1.04 -13.29 3.36
C GLY A 54 0.42 -12.85 3.48
N ALA A 55 1.13 -12.67 2.37
CA ALA A 55 2.54 -12.25 2.40
C ALA A 55 2.72 -10.81 2.91
N ALA A 56 1.67 -9.98 2.79
CA ALA A 56 1.63 -8.64 3.39
C ALA A 56 1.43 -8.66 4.91
N SER A 57 0.88 -9.74 5.48
CA SER A 57 0.50 -9.84 6.89
C SER A 57 1.64 -10.42 7.72
N SER A 58 2.07 -9.71 8.78
CA SER A 58 2.93 -10.30 9.81
C SER A 58 2.13 -11.01 10.91
N ASP A 59 0.80 -11.07 10.78
CA ASP A 59 -0.08 -11.68 11.77
C ASP A 59 -1.25 -12.40 11.09
N SER A 60 -1.53 -13.61 11.57
CA SER A 60 -2.56 -14.50 11.04
C SER A 60 -3.96 -13.98 11.38
N GLN A 61 -4.49 -13.02 10.64
CA GLN A 61 -5.89 -12.61 10.76
C GLN A 61 -6.61 -12.73 9.40
N ALA A 62 -7.61 -13.61 9.37
CA ALA A 62 -8.41 -14.00 8.22
C ALA A 62 -9.02 -12.81 7.43
N PRO A 63 -9.24 -12.96 6.11
CA PRO A 63 -9.75 -11.89 5.26
C PRO A 63 -11.21 -11.59 5.62
N THR A 64 -11.46 -10.47 6.26
CA THR A 64 -12.81 -9.89 6.29
C THR A 64 -12.98 -9.02 5.05
N PRO A 65 -14.03 -9.24 4.24
CA PRO A 65 -14.32 -8.38 3.10
C PRO A 65 -14.67 -6.98 3.62
N GLN A 66 -13.80 -6.00 3.37
CA GLN A 66 -14.07 -4.61 3.74
C GLN A 66 -15.23 -4.08 2.86
N PRO A 67 -16.34 -3.60 3.45
CA PRO A 67 -17.43 -3.01 2.68
C PRO A 67 -17.01 -1.63 2.18
N ASN A 68 -17.26 -1.40 0.90
CA ASN A 68 -17.09 -0.15 0.15
C ASN A 68 -17.44 1.10 0.98
N VAL A 69 -16.45 1.96 1.28
CA VAL A 69 -16.67 3.29 1.86
C VAL A 69 -16.10 4.36 0.95
N GLY A 70 -17.00 5.01 0.22
CA GLY A 70 -16.70 6.27 -0.42
C GLY A 70 -16.32 7.34 0.60
N GLY A 71 -15.24 8.05 0.29
CA GLY A 71 -14.92 9.37 0.82
C GLY A 71 -14.46 9.42 2.28
N ARG A 72 -13.16 9.64 2.49
CA ARG A 72 -12.64 10.77 3.28
C ARG A 72 -11.11 10.81 3.28
N SER A 73 -10.61 12.04 3.16
CA SER A 73 -9.23 12.48 3.06
C SER A 73 -8.28 11.87 4.09
N TYR A 74 -7.04 11.62 3.64
CA TYR A 74 -5.88 11.48 4.51
C TYR A 74 -5.82 12.69 5.47
N ALA A 75 -5.87 12.40 6.77
CA ALA A 75 -5.70 13.39 7.82
C ALA A 75 -4.28 13.98 7.74
N HIS A 76 -4.20 15.23 7.30
CA HIS A 76 -3.00 16.04 7.38
C HIS A 76 -2.98 16.75 8.73
N HIS A 77 -2.02 16.36 9.58
CA HIS A 77 -1.24 17.13 10.55
C HIS A 77 -1.87 18.22 11.47
N ASN A 78 -1.39 18.16 12.72
CA ASN A 78 -1.21 19.20 13.76
C ASN A 78 -2.40 19.67 14.60
N GLU A 79 -2.35 19.38 15.91
CA GLU A 79 -2.51 20.39 17.00
C GLU A 79 -2.11 19.77 18.36
N GLU A 80 -0.83 19.81 18.74
CA GLU A 80 -0.42 19.73 20.16
C GLU A 80 0.03 21.12 20.62
N ARG A 81 -0.95 21.99 20.83
CA ARG A 81 -0.80 23.17 21.69
C ARG A 81 -1.08 22.72 23.11
N GLU A 82 -0.05 22.23 23.78
CA GLU A 82 -0.07 22.05 25.22
C GLU A 82 -0.28 23.42 25.89
N GLY A 83 -1.35 23.54 26.67
CA GLY A 83 -1.53 24.65 27.61
C GLY A 83 -0.80 24.39 28.91
N GLN A 84 -0.45 25.47 29.63
CA GLN A 84 -0.44 25.56 31.09
C GLN A 84 0.04 26.95 31.55
N GLY A 85 -0.66 27.52 32.55
CA GLY A 85 -0.12 28.56 33.45
C GLY A 85 -0.93 29.83 33.54
#